data_AF-A0A552UUV6-F1
#
_entry.id   AF-A0A552UUV6-F1
#
_cell.length_a   1.000
_cell.length_b   1.000
_cell.length_c   1.000
_cell.angle_alpha   90.00
_cell.angle_beta   90.00
_cell.angle_gamma   90.00
#
_symmetry.space_group_name_H-M   'P 1'
#
loop_
_entity.id
_entity.type
_entity.pdbx_description
1 polymer ?
#
loop_
_entity_poly.entity_id
_entity_poly.type
_entity_poly.pdbx_seq_one_letter_code
_entity_poly.pdbx_strand_id
1 'polypeptide(L)'
;MSRNATSSWSGYAHQGKIGLLIALRKINALSGTGANLDEYFLEYETQEDVKLAHNNNILEVHQVKAYRDSSTIGKYTEALEDFEGCAGFNYLHTICNITNWANLTVAQNPSSVVRYPYAAGTNYCSLDDIYGYIDAEIITLLQNLGHQQSDNGGWRKNVYEEFLATLDEKIRVEHQNQNAQTYNIRFSLREVDNIVVTAPTKYKSKLWDIRKKLYGEYLLFLEHQDINQIQLTPVHEQNVKIAIEAIYALDDKLFVQFLYNINPHTTENKVFEHCVSTDDFFVATSFFGTFLQTLVLVTASQYKMDARAIMSYFKNCGYLITSIEAVPYMMQLYASRILDNDAVNYSGYENDYIINQNYDGRLIDCASKIISKRPNKLISKKDMEFISLANAVNILNN
;
A
#
# COMPACT_ATOMS: atom_id res chain seq x y z
N MET A 1 24.13 -2.99 -3.05
CA MET A 1 23.20 -3.77 -2.22
C MET A 1 21.79 -3.21 -2.45
N SER A 2 20.77 -4.05 -2.33
CA SER A 2 19.60 -4.09 -3.20
C SER A 2 18.73 -2.82 -3.28
N ARG A 3 18.67 -2.19 -4.45
CA ARG A 3 17.56 -1.31 -4.89
C ARG A 3 16.28 -2.10 -5.23
N ASN A 4 16.14 -3.34 -4.73
CA ASN A 4 15.08 -4.27 -5.15
C ASN A 4 13.72 -3.99 -4.49
N ALA A 5 13.68 -3.30 -3.35
CA ALA A 5 12.42 -3.02 -2.65
C ALA A 5 11.58 -1.92 -3.36
N THR A 6 12.23 -0.88 -3.89
CA THR A 6 11.57 0.17 -4.69
C THR A 6 11.01 -0.40 -5.99
N SER A 7 11.74 -1.31 -6.64
CA SER A 7 11.30 -1.95 -7.88
C SER A 7 10.18 -2.97 -7.68
N SER A 8 10.13 -3.66 -6.53
CA SER A 8 9.10 -4.69 -6.30
C SER A 8 7.72 -4.06 -6.11
N TRP A 9 7.56 -3.07 -5.22
CA TRP A 9 6.24 -2.50 -4.95
C TRP A 9 5.72 -1.58 -6.06
N SER A 10 6.60 -0.78 -6.69
CA SER A 10 6.22 -0.01 -7.89
C SER A 10 5.92 -0.91 -9.10
N GLY A 11 6.61 -2.06 -9.18
CA GLY A 11 6.35 -3.13 -10.14
C GLY A 11 4.97 -3.76 -9.93
N TYR A 12 4.68 -4.26 -8.72
CA TYR A 12 3.37 -4.83 -8.37
C TYR A 12 2.22 -3.83 -8.57
N ALA A 13 2.42 -2.57 -8.16
CA ALA A 13 1.42 -1.53 -8.36
C ALA A 13 1.19 -1.23 -9.85
N HIS A 14 2.19 -1.33 -10.71
CA HIS A 14 2.01 -1.13 -12.15
C HIS A 14 1.41 -2.35 -12.83
N GLN A 15 1.90 -3.55 -12.51
CA GLN A 15 1.34 -4.86 -12.91
C GLN A 15 -0.16 -4.93 -12.62
N GLY A 16 -0.60 -4.52 -11.43
CA GLY A 16 -2.02 -4.48 -11.07
C GLY A 16 -2.85 -3.62 -12.01
N LYS A 17 -2.36 -2.42 -12.36
CA LYS A 17 -3.02 -1.52 -13.32
C LYS A 17 -3.09 -2.12 -14.73
N ILE A 18 -2.00 -2.76 -15.18
CA ILE A 18 -1.95 -3.43 -16.48
C ILE A 18 -2.99 -4.56 -16.54
N GLY A 19 -3.06 -5.40 -15.50
CA GLY A 19 -4.06 -6.47 -15.44
C GLY A 19 -5.50 -5.96 -15.50
N LEU A 20 -5.82 -4.86 -14.80
CA LEU A 20 -7.14 -4.23 -14.90
C LEU A 20 -7.45 -3.76 -16.33
N LEU A 21 -6.49 -3.12 -17.01
CA LEU A 21 -6.66 -2.69 -18.39
C LEU A 21 -6.96 -3.87 -19.32
N ILE A 22 -6.22 -4.97 -19.18
CA ILE A 22 -6.39 -6.21 -19.97
C ILE A 22 -7.79 -6.78 -19.74
N ALA A 23 -8.21 -6.91 -18.48
CA ALA A 23 -9.53 -7.41 -18.13
C ALA A 23 -10.65 -6.56 -18.72
N LEU A 24 -10.60 -5.23 -18.56
CA LEU A 24 -11.62 -4.32 -19.08
C LEU A 24 -11.73 -4.39 -20.60
N ARG A 25 -10.59 -4.40 -21.31
CA ARG A 25 -10.56 -4.58 -22.77
C ARG A 25 -11.18 -5.89 -23.20
N LYS A 26 -10.89 -6.98 -22.47
CA LYS A 26 -11.48 -8.29 -22.77
C LYS A 26 -12.98 -8.29 -22.53
N ILE A 27 -13.46 -7.71 -21.43
CA ILE A 27 -14.90 -7.58 -21.14
C ILE A 27 -15.58 -6.78 -22.23
N ASN A 28 -15.03 -5.62 -22.60
CA ASN A 28 -15.58 -4.78 -23.68
C ASN A 28 -15.63 -5.53 -25.02
N ALA A 29 -14.59 -6.29 -25.37
CA ALA A 29 -14.56 -7.09 -26.59
C ALA A 29 -15.57 -8.26 -26.60
N LEU A 30 -15.94 -8.77 -25.42
CA LEU A 30 -16.94 -9.82 -25.25
C LEU A 30 -18.37 -9.27 -25.14
N SER A 31 -18.53 -7.95 -24.99
CA SER A 31 -19.84 -7.31 -24.89
C SER A 31 -20.72 -7.64 -26.10
N GLY A 32 -21.96 -8.04 -25.85
CA GLY A 32 -22.93 -8.42 -26.89
C GLY A 32 -22.72 -9.80 -27.53
N THR A 33 -21.66 -10.54 -27.18
CA THR A 33 -21.38 -11.87 -27.75
C THR A 33 -22.12 -13.01 -27.04
N GLY A 34 -22.65 -12.78 -25.83
CA GLY A 34 -23.23 -13.81 -24.97
C GLY A 34 -22.20 -14.70 -24.25
N ALA A 35 -20.90 -14.35 -24.32
CA ALA A 35 -19.85 -15.08 -23.63
C ALA A 35 -20.02 -15.05 -22.11
N ASN A 36 -19.67 -16.17 -21.46
CA ASN A 36 -19.72 -16.31 -20.02
C ASN A 36 -18.44 -15.77 -19.37
N LEU A 37 -18.53 -14.62 -18.69
CA LEU A 37 -17.37 -13.97 -18.05
C LEU A 37 -16.78 -14.79 -16.89
N ASP A 38 -17.52 -15.75 -16.32
CA ASP A 38 -17.01 -16.63 -15.27
C ASP A 38 -16.02 -17.68 -15.77
N GLU A 39 -15.91 -17.85 -17.09
CA GLU A 39 -14.94 -18.76 -17.71
C GLU A 39 -13.61 -18.07 -18.02
N TYR A 40 -13.52 -16.74 -17.89
CA TYR A 40 -12.31 -15.99 -18.17
C TYR A 40 -11.64 -15.57 -16.87
N PHE A 41 -10.33 -15.79 -16.77
CA PHE A 41 -9.56 -15.54 -15.56
C PHE A 41 -8.36 -14.66 -15.85
N LEU A 42 -8.22 -13.60 -15.06
CA LEU A 42 -7.02 -12.80 -14.95
C LEU A 42 -6.21 -13.32 -13.76
N GLU A 43 -5.00 -13.80 -14.00
CA GLU A 43 -4.12 -14.41 -13.01
C GLU A 43 -2.82 -13.62 -12.88
N TYR A 44 -2.32 -13.50 -11.65
CA TYR A 44 -1.10 -12.77 -11.31
C TYR A 44 -0.08 -13.72 -10.68
N GLU A 45 1.21 -13.53 -10.97
CA GLU A 45 2.35 -14.25 -10.36
C GLU A 45 2.35 -15.78 -10.55
N THR A 46 1.71 -16.30 -11.61
CA THR A 46 1.62 -17.76 -11.87
C THR A 46 2.47 -18.28 -13.04
N GLN A 47 2.85 -17.42 -13.98
CA GLN A 47 3.63 -17.79 -15.17
C GLN A 47 4.53 -16.62 -15.57
N GLU A 48 3.91 -15.45 -15.75
CA GLU A 48 4.59 -14.16 -15.79
C GLU A 48 3.88 -13.20 -14.81
N ASP A 49 4.11 -11.90 -14.95
CA ASP A 49 3.47 -10.87 -14.13
C ASP A 49 1.93 -10.94 -14.22
N VAL A 50 1.36 -11.08 -15.43
CA VAL A 50 -0.10 -11.22 -15.64
C VAL A 50 -0.40 -12.21 -16.75
N LYS A 51 -1.48 -13.00 -16.60
CA LYS A 51 -1.98 -13.93 -17.61
C LYS A 51 -3.49 -13.83 -17.72
N LEU A 52 -4.00 -13.91 -18.95
CA LEU A 52 -5.43 -14.02 -19.25
C LEU A 52 -5.72 -15.42 -19.82
N ALA A 53 -6.62 -16.16 -19.17
CA ALA A 53 -7.05 -17.48 -19.57
C ALA A 53 -8.56 -17.54 -19.84
N HIS A 54 -8.97 -18.50 -20.67
CA HIS A 54 -10.35 -18.94 -20.83
C HIS A 54 -10.42 -20.43 -20.50
N ASN A 55 -11.07 -20.77 -19.39
CA ASN A 55 -10.99 -22.08 -18.75
C ASN A 55 -9.51 -22.46 -18.55
N ASN A 56 -9.08 -23.60 -19.10
CA ASN A 56 -7.69 -24.07 -18.99
C ASN A 56 -6.78 -23.57 -20.13
N ASN A 57 -7.32 -22.78 -21.08
CA ASN A 57 -6.58 -22.31 -22.24
C ASN A 57 -6.05 -20.89 -21.99
N ILE A 58 -4.73 -20.75 -22.03
CA ILE A 58 -4.07 -19.46 -21.87
C ILE A 58 -4.19 -18.68 -23.18
N LEU A 59 -4.77 -17.49 -23.12
CA LEU A 59 -4.98 -16.62 -24.28
C LEU A 59 -3.84 -15.62 -24.43
N GLU A 60 -3.42 -15.03 -23.32
CA GLU A 60 -2.41 -13.96 -23.30
C GLU A 60 -1.53 -14.09 -22.06
N VAL A 61 -0.22 -13.87 -22.23
CA VAL A 61 0.77 -13.79 -21.16
C VAL A 61 1.46 -12.43 -21.26
N HIS A 62 1.65 -11.75 -20.14
CA HIS A 62 2.12 -10.38 -20.07
C HIS A 62 3.26 -10.23 -19.06
N GLN A 63 4.38 -9.71 -19.55
CA GLN A 63 5.53 -9.32 -18.75
C GLN A 63 5.56 -7.79 -18.63
N VAL A 64 5.70 -7.26 -17.42
CA VAL A 64 5.59 -5.83 -17.09
C VAL A 64 6.90 -5.30 -16.56
N LYS A 65 7.54 -4.39 -17.31
CA LYS A 65 8.84 -3.82 -16.92
C LYS A 65 8.78 -2.29 -16.86
N ALA A 66 8.89 -1.75 -15.65
CA ALA A 66 8.82 -0.31 -15.35
C ALA A 66 10.21 0.36 -15.30
N TYR A 67 11.09 0.04 -16.25
CA TYR A 67 12.43 0.62 -16.31
C TYR A 67 12.40 2.06 -16.79
N ARG A 68 12.71 3.00 -15.89
CA ARG A 68 12.94 4.41 -16.24
C ARG A 68 14.21 4.52 -17.10
N ASP A 69 14.19 5.44 -18.06
CA ASP A 69 15.34 5.76 -18.92
C ASP A 69 15.91 4.55 -19.69
N SER A 70 15.03 3.69 -20.20
CA SER A 70 15.41 2.48 -20.93
C SER A 70 14.82 2.44 -22.34
N SER A 71 15.37 3.26 -23.23
CA SER A 71 14.91 3.39 -24.62
C SER A 71 15.49 2.34 -25.59
N THR A 72 16.25 1.37 -25.08
CA THR A 72 16.88 0.30 -25.88
C THR A 72 16.54 -1.09 -25.34
N ILE A 73 16.54 -2.07 -26.23
CA ILE A 73 16.16 -3.45 -25.94
C ILE A 73 17.12 -4.17 -24.98
N GLY A 74 18.38 -3.70 -24.87
CA GLY A 74 19.42 -4.39 -24.11
C GLY A 74 19.12 -4.58 -22.63
N LYS A 75 18.26 -3.74 -22.01
CA LYS A 75 17.81 -3.93 -20.62
C LYS A 75 16.67 -4.96 -20.48
N TYR A 76 16.10 -5.41 -21.58
CA TYR A 76 14.96 -6.33 -21.60
C TYR A 76 15.34 -7.72 -22.14
N THR A 77 16.59 -7.92 -22.58
CA THR A 77 17.06 -9.18 -23.15
C THR A 77 16.78 -10.38 -22.24
N GLU A 78 17.15 -10.28 -20.95
CA GLU A 78 16.88 -11.33 -19.96
C GLU A 78 15.37 -11.62 -19.83
N ALA A 79 14.55 -10.57 -19.72
CA ALA A 79 13.09 -10.71 -19.63
C ALA A 79 12.43 -11.29 -20.90
N LEU A 80 13.13 -11.28 -22.05
CA LEU A 80 12.66 -11.87 -23.30
C LEU A 80 13.17 -13.29 -23.51
N GLU A 81 14.42 -13.56 -23.11
CA GLU A 81 15.05 -14.88 -23.16
C GLU A 81 14.38 -15.85 -22.18
N ASP A 82 14.05 -15.38 -20.97
CA ASP A 82 13.42 -16.17 -19.92
C ASP A 82 11.87 -16.14 -19.97
N PHE A 83 11.28 -15.52 -20.99
CA PHE A 83 9.83 -15.36 -21.07
C PHE A 83 9.10 -16.70 -21.20
N GLU A 84 8.27 -17.04 -20.22
CA GLU A 84 7.39 -18.21 -20.19
C GLU A 84 6.14 -17.98 -21.06
N GLY A 85 6.29 -18.21 -22.37
CA GLY A 85 5.24 -17.93 -23.36
C GLY A 85 4.03 -18.88 -23.34
N CYS A 86 2.99 -18.50 -24.08
CA CYS A 86 1.85 -19.35 -24.42
C CYS A 86 1.67 -19.47 -25.95
N ALA A 87 0.74 -20.33 -26.38
CA ALA A 87 0.38 -20.48 -27.78
C ALA A 87 -0.46 -19.31 -28.35
N GLY A 88 -1.03 -18.49 -27.46
CA GLY A 88 -1.74 -17.27 -27.80
C GLY A 88 -0.79 -16.10 -28.00
N PHE A 89 -1.03 -15.00 -27.29
CA PHE A 89 -0.21 -13.80 -27.40
C PHE A 89 0.75 -13.64 -26.21
N ASN A 90 1.99 -13.25 -26.51
CA ASN A 90 3.02 -13.00 -25.53
C ASN A 90 3.40 -11.51 -25.60
N TYR A 91 3.15 -10.78 -24.51
CA TYR A 91 3.26 -9.32 -24.50
C TYR A 91 4.32 -8.81 -23.52
N LEU A 92 5.10 -7.83 -23.98
CA LEU A 92 5.92 -7.00 -23.10
C LEU A 92 5.28 -5.62 -22.94
N HIS A 93 5.10 -5.20 -21.70
CA HIS A 93 4.69 -3.87 -21.31
C HIS A 93 5.90 -3.05 -20.86
N THR A 94 6.10 -1.88 -21.47
CA THR A 94 7.17 -0.94 -21.11
C THR A 94 6.62 0.45 -20.84
N ILE A 95 7.31 1.18 -19.95
CA ILE A 95 6.94 2.56 -19.59
C ILE A 95 7.53 3.64 -20.49
N CYS A 96 8.41 3.23 -21.40
CA CYS A 96 9.04 4.10 -22.38
C CYS A 96 9.16 3.39 -23.74
N ASN A 97 9.31 4.19 -24.80
CA ASN A 97 9.49 3.67 -26.15
C ASN A 97 10.84 2.98 -26.31
N ILE A 98 10.83 1.74 -26.82
CA ILE A 98 12.04 1.03 -27.25
C ILE A 98 12.31 1.36 -28.72
N THR A 99 13.42 2.06 -28.97
CA THR A 99 13.75 2.62 -30.29
C THR A 99 14.32 1.59 -31.26
N ASN A 100 14.92 0.50 -30.76
CA ASN A 100 15.56 -0.53 -31.57
C ASN A 100 14.85 -1.90 -31.52
N TRP A 101 13.53 -1.92 -31.26
CA TRP A 101 12.74 -3.15 -31.19
C TRP A 101 12.83 -4.01 -32.45
N ALA A 102 12.86 -3.38 -33.63
CA ALA A 102 12.93 -4.06 -34.92
C ALA A 102 14.24 -4.86 -35.13
N ASN A 103 15.24 -4.67 -34.28
CA ASN A 103 16.54 -5.33 -34.38
C ASN A 103 16.62 -6.64 -33.58
N LEU A 104 15.51 -7.07 -32.94
CA LEU A 104 15.47 -8.32 -32.18
C LEU A 104 15.71 -9.53 -33.07
N THR A 105 16.65 -10.38 -32.64
CA THR A 105 16.86 -11.70 -33.25
C THR A 105 15.96 -12.75 -32.61
N VAL A 106 15.76 -13.89 -33.29
CA VAL A 106 15.00 -15.03 -32.74
C VAL A 106 15.64 -15.54 -31.43
N ALA A 107 16.97 -15.54 -31.34
CA ALA A 107 17.67 -15.96 -30.13
C ALA A 107 17.38 -15.03 -28.93
N GLN A 108 17.18 -13.73 -29.18
CA GLN A 108 16.86 -12.73 -28.15
C GLN A 108 15.36 -12.62 -27.84
N ASN A 109 14.51 -13.28 -28.63
CA ASN A 109 13.07 -13.28 -28.44
C ASN A 109 12.49 -14.66 -28.85
N PRO A 110 12.88 -15.73 -28.15
CA PRO A 110 12.49 -17.10 -28.50
C PRO A 110 10.96 -17.30 -28.40
N SER A 111 10.31 -16.59 -27.47
CA SER A 111 8.87 -16.68 -27.21
C SER A 111 8.01 -15.78 -28.11
N SER A 112 8.60 -15.19 -29.17
CA SER A 112 7.89 -14.32 -30.13
C SER A 112 7.09 -13.19 -29.46
N VAL A 113 7.63 -12.65 -28.36
CA VAL A 113 7.04 -11.57 -27.58
C VAL A 113 6.87 -10.34 -28.46
N VAL A 114 5.72 -9.67 -28.35
CA VAL A 114 5.43 -8.41 -29.04
C VAL A 114 5.17 -7.30 -28.01
N ARG A 115 5.34 -6.05 -28.41
CA ARG A 115 5.00 -4.92 -27.53
C ARG A 115 3.48 -4.76 -27.43
N TYR A 116 2.96 -4.56 -26.23
CA TYR A 116 1.53 -4.42 -26.02
C TYR A 116 0.99 -3.13 -26.67
N PRO A 117 -0.09 -3.20 -27.47
CA PRO A 117 -0.67 -2.02 -28.13
C PRO A 117 -1.61 -1.26 -27.18
N TYR A 118 -1.17 -0.10 -26.69
CA TYR A 118 -1.99 0.76 -25.83
C TYR A 118 -2.94 1.64 -26.65
N ALA A 119 -2.48 2.14 -27.80
CA ALA A 119 -3.29 2.87 -28.77
C ALA A 119 -2.74 2.64 -30.18
N ALA A 120 -3.44 3.13 -31.20
CA ALA A 120 -2.96 3.07 -32.58
C ALA A 120 -1.55 3.70 -32.69
N GLY A 121 -0.55 2.88 -33.03
CA GLY A 121 0.85 3.30 -33.14
C GLY A 121 1.61 3.45 -31.82
N THR A 122 0.96 3.27 -30.68
CA THR A 122 1.57 3.43 -29.34
C THR A 122 1.68 2.08 -28.64
N ASN A 123 2.92 1.62 -28.44
CA ASN A 123 3.23 0.32 -27.84
C ASN A 123 4.01 0.42 -26.51
N TYR A 124 3.79 1.50 -25.77
CA TYR A 124 4.34 1.75 -24.44
C TYR A 124 3.35 2.63 -23.68
N CYS A 125 3.41 2.62 -22.35
CA CYS A 125 2.54 3.44 -21.52
C CYS A 125 3.28 3.88 -20.27
N SER A 126 3.43 5.19 -20.06
CA SER A 126 4.07 5.69 -18.85
C SER A 126 3.25 5.31 -17.60
N LEU A 127 3.90 5.44 -16.43
CA LEU A 127 3.24 5.20 -15.14
C LEU A 127 2.08 6.18 -14.88
N ASP A 128 2.11 7.35 -15.51
CA ASP A 128 1.14 8.42 -15.33
C ASP A 128 -0.04 8.28 -16.31
N ASP A 129 0.21 7.76 -17.52
CA ASP A 129 -0.81 7.65 -18.57
C ASP A 129 -1.76 6.45 -18.38
N ILE A 130 -1.32 5.41 -17.66
CA ILE A 130 -2.05 4.13 -17.57
C ILE A 130 -3.47 4.29 -17.02
N TYR A 131 -3.67 5.22 -16.08
CA TYR A 131 -4.99 5.50 -15.54
C TYR A 131 -5.94 6.04 -16.61
N GLY A 132 -5.46 6.85 -17.56
CA GLY A 132 -6.28 7.38 -18.65
C GLY A 132 -6.83 6.28 -19.56
N TYR A 133 -6.01 5.26 -19.87
CA TYR A 133 -6.48 4.09 -20.63
C TYR A 133 -7.52 3.28 -19.85
N ILE A 134 -7.28 3.05 -18.55
CA ILE A 134 -8.23 2.33 -17.70
C ILE A 134 -9.56 3.09 -17.58
N ASP A 135 -9.51 4.41 -17.33
CA ASP A 135 -10.71 5.25 -17.23
C ASP A 135 -11.56 5.18 -18.51
N ALA A 136 -10.92 5.21 -19.68
CA ALA A 136 -11.59 5.09 -20.97
C ALA A 136 -12.30 3.73 -21.16
N GLU A 137 -11.66 2.63 -20.73
CA GLU A 137 -12.28 1.30 -20.82
C GLU A 137 -13.41 1.12 -19.79
N ILE A 138 -13.30 1.71 -18.60
CA ILE A 138 -14.40 1.77 -17.62
C ILE A 138 -15.60 2.55 -18.20
N ILE A 139 -15.35 3.71 -18.83
CA ILE A 139 -16.41 4.48 -19.52
C ILE A 139 -17.10 3.59 -20.55
N THR A 140 -16.33 2.94 -21.42
CA THR A 140 -16.85 2.08 -22.49
C THR A 140 -17.70 0.95 -21.94
N LEU A 141 -17.24 0.29 -20.87
CA LEU A 141 -18.00 -0.78 -20.22
C LEU A 141 -19.33 -0.27 -19.64
N LEU A 142 -19.29 0.83 -18.88
CA LEU A 142 -20.49 1.42 -18.30
C LEU A 142 -21.49 1.89 -19.37
N GLN A 143 -21.00 2.45 -20.49
CA GLN A 143 -21.83 2.85 -21.63
C GLN A 143 -22.49 1.66 -22.32
N ASN A 144 -21.73 0.58 -22.56
CA ASN A 144 -22.25 -0.66 -23.13
C ASN A 144 -23.37 -1.28 -22.27
N LEU A 145 -23.31 -1.07 -20.95
CA LEU A 145 -24.31 -1.54 -19.99
C LEU A 145 -25.47 -0.54 -19.77
N GLY A 146 -25.43 0.65 -20.37
CA GLY A 146 -26.40 1.71 -20.10
C GLY A 146 -26.39 2.19 -18.65
N HIS A 147 -25.26 2.07 -17.96
CA HIS A 147 -25.14 2.37 -16.53
C HIS A 147 -25.07 3.89 -16.28
N GLN A 148 -25.84 4.39 -15.31
CA GLN A 148 -26.00 5.83 -15.04
C GLN A 148 -24.70 6.54 -14.60
N GLN A 149 -23.69 5.79 -14.20
CA GLN A 149 -22.41 6.31 -13.70
C GLN A 149 -21.32 6.44 -14.78
N SER A 150 -21.64 6.21 -16.06
CA SER A 150 -20.66 6.29 -17.17
C SER A 150 -19.87 7.60 -17.16
N ASP A 151 -20.54 8.72 -16.88
CA ASP A 151 -19.95 10.05 -16.89
C ASP A 151 -19.43 10.51 -15.52
N ASN A 152 -19.60 9.69 -14.47
CA ASN A 152 -19.16 10.03 -13.13
C ASN A 152 -17.67 9.68 -12.90
N GLY A 153 -16.78 10.67 -13.06
CA GLY A 153 -15.35 10.47 -12.82
C GLY A 153 -15.00 10.00 -11.40
N GLY A 154 -15.78 10.38 -10.39
CA GLY A 154 -15.61 9.90 -9.01
C GLY A 154 -15.92 8.41 -8.88
N TRP A 155 -16.94 7.91 -9.58
CA TRP A 155 -17.25 6.49 -9.64
C TRP A 155 -16.09 5.70 -10.25
N ARG A 156 -15.61 6.13 -11.42
CA ARG A 156 -14.55 5.43 -12.16
C ARG A 156 -13.22 5.40 -11.39
N LYS A 157 -12.88 6.49 -10.73
CA LYS A 157 -11.73 6.53 -9.82
C LYS A 157 -11.89 5.52 -8.68
N ASN A 158 -13.06 5.44 -8.05
CA ASN A 158 -13.30 4.48 -6.98
C ASN A 158 -13.27 3.02 -7.47
N VAL A 159 -13.79 2.73 -8.67
CA VAL A 159 -13.69 1.40 -9.31
C VAL A 159 -12.24 0.98 -9.47
N TYR A 160 -11.41 1.88 -10.00
CA TYR A 160 -9.98 1.67 -10.16
C TYR A 160 -9.29 1.39 -8.81
N GLU A 161 -9.58 2.19 -7.78
CA GLU A 161 -8.98 2.01 -6.45
C GLU A 161 -9.49 0.75 -5.74
N GLU A 162 -10.76 0.38 -5.89
CA GLU A 162 -11.35 -0.83 -5.29
C GLU A 162 -10.76 -2.11 -5.90
N PHE A 163 -10.55 -2.12 -7.22
CA PHE A 163 -9.85 -3.23 -7.88
C PHE A 163 -8.43 -3.38 -7.33
N LEU A 164 -7.67 -2.28 -7.26
CA LEU A 164 -6.29 -2.32 -6.74
C LEU A 164 -6.24 -2.72 -5.26
N ALA A 165 -7.21 -2.29 -4.46
CA ALA A 165 -7.32 -2.69 -3.07
C ALA A 165 -7.62 -4.19 -2.92
N THR A 166 -8.49 -4.72 -3.79
CA THR A 166 -8.82 -6.16 -3.80
C THR A 166 -7.63 -7.00 -4.26
N LEU A 167 -6.89 -6.55 -5.28
CA LEU A 167 -5.68 -7.22 -5.73
C LEU A 167 -4.61 -7.23 -4.64
N ASP A 168 -4.38 -6.09 -3.98
CA ASP A 168 -3.43 -5.97 -2.88
C ASP A 168 -3.76 -6.94 -1.73
N GLU A 169 -5.04 -7.06 -1.37
CA GLU A 169 -5.49 -8.04 -0.37
C GLU A 169 -5.19 -9.48 -0.80
N LYS A 170 -5.51 -9.86 -2.05
CA LYS A 170 -5.22 -11.22 -2.55
C LYS A 170 -3.72 -11.52 -2.52
N ILE A 171 -2.87 -10.59 -2.98
CA ILE A 171 -1.41 -10.73 -2.93
C ILE A 171 -0.94 -10.92 -1.48
N ARG A 172 -1.38 -10.05 -0.56
CA ARG A 172 -1.00 -10.12 0.86
C ARG A 172 -1.37 -11.46 1.50
N VAL A 173 -2.59 -11.95 1.26
CA VAL A 173 -3.07 -13.22 1.83
C VAL A 173 -2.25 -14.40 1.31
N GLU A 174 -1.93 -14.41 0.02
CA GLU A 174 -1.15 -15.48 -0.60
C GLU A 174 0.30 -15.47 -0.13
N HIS A 175 0.94 -14.29 -0.06
CA HIS A 175 2.31 -14.12 0.41
C HIS A 175 2.50 -14.48 1.89
N GLN A 176 1.43 -14.49 2.69
CA GLN A 176 1.47 -14.90 4.10
C GLN A 176 1.35 -16.40 4.32
N ASN A 177 0.53 -17.07 3.50
CA ASN A 177 0.02 -18.41 3.81
C ASN A 177 0.59 -19.51 2.91
N GLN A 178 1.33 -19.16 1.85
CA GLN A 178 1.62 -20.11 0.78
C GLN A 178 3.05 -20.03 0.24
N ASN A 179 3.42 -21.08 -0.50
CA ASN A 179 4.59 -21.10 -1.36
C ASN A 179 4.23 -20.42 -2.69
N ALA A 180 5.11 -19.59 -3.25
CA ALA A 180 4.89 -18.87 -4.51
C ALA A 180 4.40 -19.76 -5.66
N GLN A 181 4.79 -21.03 -5.68
CA GLN A 181 4.33 -21.98 -6.72
C GLN A 181 2.85 -22.38 -6.61
N THR A 182 2.16 -22.03 -5.53
CA THR A 182 0.73 -22.37 -5.33
C THR A 182 -0.18 -21.15 -5.30
N TYR A 183 0.35 -19.96 -5.54
CA TYR A 183 -0.41 -18.72 -5.45
C TYR A 183 -1.68 -18.75 -6.31
N ASN A 184 -2.78 -18.34 -5.71
CA ASN A 184 -4.08 -18.22 -6.35
C ASN A 184 -4.55 -16.76 -6.39
N ILE A 185 -3.72 -15.90 -6.97
CA ILE A 185 -4.02 -14.47 -7.14
C ILE A 185 -4.77 -14.30 -8.47
N ARG A 186 -6.09 -14.52 -8.45
CA ARG A 186 -6.90 -14.44 -9.68
C ARG A 186 -8.23 -13.72 -9.51
N PHE A 187 -8.73 -13.21 -10.62
CA PHE A 187 -10.06 -12.61 -10.79
C PHE A 187 -10.77 -13.31 -11.95
N SER A 188 -12.04 -13.67 -11.78
CA SER A 188 -12.86 -13.92 -12.97
C SER A 188 -13.18 -12.58 -13.64
N LEU A 189 -13.42 -12.56 -14.94
CA LEU A 189 -13.88 -11.32 -15.60
C LEU A 189 -15.26 -10.90 -15.08
N ARG A 190 -16.06 -11.83 -14.56
CA ARG A 190 -17.31 -11.52 -13.84
C ARG A 190 -17.03 -10.75 -12.54
N GLU A 191 -16.00 -11.11 -11.79
CA GLU A 191 -15.60 -10.39 -10.59
C GLU A 191 -15.21 -8.94 -10.92
N VAL A 192 -14.42 -8.74 -11.99
CA VAL A 192 -14.04 -7.39 -12.46
C VAL A 192 -15.26 -6.59 -12.94
N ASP A 193 -16.13 -7.21 -13.75
CA ASP A 193 -17.40 -6.61 -14.20
C ASP A 193 -18.26 -6.17 -13.01
N ASN A 194 -18.40 -7.02 -11.99
CA ASN A 194 -19.11 -6.70 -10.76
C ASN A 194 -18.49 -5.51 -10.02
N ILE A 195 -17.16 -5.43 -9.91
CA ILE A 195 -16.49 -4.27 -9.29
C ILE A 195 -16.82 -2.97 -10.04
N VAL A 196 -16.94 -3.01 -11.37
CA VAL A 196 -17.23 -1.83 -12.19
C VAL A 196 -18.67 -1.34 -12.02
N VAL A 197 -19.64 -2.26 -11.93
CA VAL A 197 -21.08 -1.94 -11.91
C VAL A 197 -21.67 -1.79 -10.51
N THR A 198 -20.97 -2.23 -9.47
CA THR A 198 -21.44 -2.12 -8.08
C THR A 198 -20.95 -0.84 -7.41
N ALA A 199 -21.72 -0.36 -6.44
CA ALA A 199 -21.34 0.83 -5.67
C ALA A 199 -20.06 0.55 -4.86
N PRO A 200 -18.97 1.33 -5.07
CA PRO A 200 -17.73 1.12 -4.35
C PRO A 200 -17.91 1.41 -2.86
N THR A 201 -17.47 0.50 -1.99
CA THR A 201 -17.61 0.64 -0.54
C THR A 201 -16.73 1.73 0.05
N LYS A 202 -15.68 2.14 -0.69
CA LYS A 202 -14.61 3.07 -0.29
C LYS A 202 -13.79 2.63 0.92
N TYR A 203 -14.23 1.63 1.67
CA TYR A 203 -13.54 1.14 2.85
C TYR A 203 -12.21 0.52 2.47
N LYS A 204 -12.21 -0.43 1.52
CA LYS A 204 -11.01 -1.10 1.04
C LYS A 204 -10.07 -0.13 0.32
N SER A 205 -10.60 0.73 -0.55
CA SER A 205 -9.79 1.74 -1.24
C SER A 205 -9.08 2.70 -0.26
N LYS A 206 -9.73 3.14 0.82
CA LYS A 206 -9.10 3.94 1.88
C LYS A 206 -7.95 3.21 2.55
N LEU A 207 -8.12 1.94 2.90
CA LEU A 207 -7.05 1.15 3.53
C LEU A 207 -5.87 0.95 2.59
N TRP A 208 -6.15 0.61 1.33
CA TRP A 208 -5.14 0.48 0.29
C TRP A 208 -4.35 1.78 0.09
N ASP A 209 -5.02 2.94 0.02
CA ASP A 209 -4.36 4.23 -0.14
C ASP A 209 -3.42 4.55 1.05
N ILE A 210 -3.84 4.24 2.28
CA ILE A 210 -2.99 4.41 3.46
C ILE A 210 -1.78 3.45 3.42
N ARG A 211 -1.97 2.17 3.09
CA ARG A 211 -0.86 1.20 2.94
C ARG A 211 0.14 1.66 1.89
N LYS A 212 -0.37 2.15 0.76
CA LYS A 212 0.42 2.74 -0.31
C LYS A 212 1.25 3.92 0.18
N LYS A 213 0.64 4.87 0.89
CA LYS A 213 1.36 6.03 1.43
C LYS A 213 2.41 5.61 2.46
N LEU A 214 2.08 4.69 3.36
CA LEU A 214 3.00 4.13 4.35
C LEU A 214 4.22 3.48 3.69
N TYR A 215 4.00 2.65 2.68
CA TYR A 215 5.10 2.05 1.93
C TYR A 215 5.90 3.10 1.14
N GLY A 216 5.23 4.12 0.61
CA GLY A 216 5.88 5.28 -0.02
C GLY A 216 6.86 5.99 0.92
N GLU A 217 6.47 6.23 2.18
CA GLU A 217 7.36 6.81 3.19
C GLU A 217 8.55 5.90 3.51
N TYR A 218 8.35 4.58 3.52
CA TYR A 218 9.45 3.62 3.65
C TYR A 218 10.42 3.69 2.46
N LEU A 219 9.91 3.82 1.23
CA LEU A 219 10.76 3.97 0.05
C LEU A 219 11.55 5.29 0.09
N LEU A 220 10.90 6.39 0.46
CA LEU A 220 11.56 7.67 0.67
C LEU A 220 12.64 7.55 1.74
N PHE A 221 12.39 6.83 2.83
CA PHE A 221 13.39 6.52 3.86
C PHE A 221 14.64 5.85 3.26
N LEU A 222 14.48 4.84 2.39
CA LEU A 222 15.61 4.14 1.76
C LEU A 222 16.44 5.04 0.81
N GLU A 223 15.90 6.17 0.37
CA GLU A 223 16.62 7.15 -0.46
C GLU A 223 17.51 8.08 0.36
N HIS A 224 17.30 8.16 1.68
CA HIS A 224 18.12 8.99 2.57
C HIS A 224 19.48 8.34 2.88
N GLN A 225 20.52 9.16 3.00
CA GLN A 225 21.84 8.71 3.46
C GLN A 225 22.02 8.88 4.97
N ASP A 226 21.31 9.87 5.54
CA ASP A 226 21.29 10.13 6.97
C ASP A 226 19.92 10.64 7.44
N ILE A 227 19.65 10.42 8.73
CA ILE A 227 18.46 10.92 9.41
C ILE A 227 18.92 11.53 10.73
N ASN A 228 18.60 12.81 10.95
CA ASN A 228 19.03 13.57 12.12
C ASN A 228 20.53 13.40 12.42
N GLN A 229 21.38 13.55 11.39
CA GLN A 229 22.84 13.43 11.48
C GLN A 229 23.34 12.01 11.79
N ILE A 230 22.46 11.01 11.86
CA ILE A 230 22.83 9.60 11.96
C ILE A 230 22.94 9.02 10.56
N GLN A 231 24.14 8.52 10.22
CA GLN A 231 24.37 7.78 9.00
C GLN A 231 23.56 6.47 9.02
N LEU A 232 22.75 6.24 7.99
CA LEU A 232 21.99 5.01 7.88
C LEU A 232 22.92 3.83 7.59
N THR A 233 22.67 2.72 8.27
CA THR A 233 23.42 1.48 8.12
C THR A 233 22.49 0.37 7.62
N PRO A 234 23.02 -0.72 7.04
CA PRO A 234 22.19 -1.86 6.64
C PRO A 234 21.36 -2.46 7.77
N VAL A 235 21.79 -2.29 9.03
CA VAL A 235 21.03 -2.73 10.21
C VAL A 235 19.78 -1.86 10.40
N HIS A 236 19.89 -0.54 10.22
CA HIS A 236 18.74 0.36 10.29
C HIS A 236 17.72 0.03 9.20
N GLU A 237 18.19 -0.14 7.96
CA GLU A 237 17.33 -0.53 6.83
C GLU A 237 16.60 -1.84 7.11
N GLN A 238 17.31 -2.85 7.60
CA GLN A 238 16.71 -4.15 7.91
C GLN A 238 15.68 -4.06 9.05
N ASN A 239 15.94 -3.28 10.10
CA ASN A 239 15.00 -3.11 11.21
C ASN A 239 13.71 -2.44 10.77
N VAL A 240 13.82 -1.36 9.99
CA VAL A 240 12.65 -0.66 9.43
C VAL A 240 11.91 -1.58 8.45
N LYS A 241 12.64 -2.30 7.60
CA LYS A 241 12.05 -3.27 6.66
C LYS A 241 11.17 -4.29 7.38
N ILE A 242 11.67 -4.95 8.42
CA ILE A 242 10.90 -5.95 9.18
C ILE A 242 9.62 -5.31 9.77
N ALA A 243 9.69 -4.05 10.22
CA ALA A 243 8.55 -3.37 10.83
C ALA A 243 7.47 -3.09 9.79
N ILE A 244 7.89 -2.58 8.63
CA ILE A 244 7.00 -2.25 7.53
C ILE A 244 6.37 -3.50 6.93
N GLU A 245 7.13 -4.59 6.77
CA GLU A 245 6.61 -5.88 6.33
C GLU A 245 5.56 -6.43 7.32
N ALA A 246 5.82 -6.34 8.64
CA ALA A 246 4.86 -6.74 9.65
C ALA A 246 3.56 -5.92 9.61
N ILE A 247 3.65 -4.59 9.45
CA ILE A 247 2.48 -3.70 9.33
C ILE A 247 1.71 -4.00 8.03
N TYR A 248 2.42 -4.21 6.94
CA TYR A 248 1.82 -4.51 5.64
C TYR A 248 1.06 -5.84 5.66
N ALA A 249 1.55 -6.80 6.42
CA ALA A 249 0.93 -8.11 6.59
C ALA A 249 -0.29 -8.13 7.52
N LEU A 250 -0.60 -7.05 8.24
CA LEU A 250 -1.82 -7.02 9.06
C LEU A 250 -3.07 -7.23 8.20
N ASP A 251 -4.05 -7.98 8.71
CA ASP A 251 -5.39 -7.97 8.12
C ASP A 251 -6.02 -6.57 8.25
N ASP A 252 -7.10 -6.32 7.53
CA ASP A 252 -7.72 -4.98 7.48
C ASP A 252 -8.20 -4.48 8.86
N LYS A 253 -8.68 -5.38 9.73
CA LYS A 253 -9.15 -5.01 11.07
C LYS A 253 -7.98 -4.64 11.97
N LEU A 254 -6.93 -5.45 11.97
CA LEU A 254 -5.71 -5.19 12.73
C LEU A 254 -4.97 -3.97 12.21
N PHE A 255 -4.99 -3.72 10.89
CA PHE A 255 -4.40 -2.53 10.31
C PHE A 255 -5.15 -1.26 10.72
N VAL A 256 -6.48 -1.27 10.72
CA VAL A 256 -7.26 -0.15 11.28
C VAL A 256 -6.92 0.07 12.76
N GLN A 257 -6.79 -0.99 13.54
CA GLN A 257 -6.38 -0.88 14.94
C GLN A 257 -4.98 -0.27 15.09
N PHE A 258 -4.03 -0.67 14.25
CA PHE A 258 -2.70 -0.05 14.17
C PHE A 258 -2.80 1.46 13.93
N LEU A 259 -3.64 1.90 12.99
CA LEU A 259 -3.84 3.34 12.70
C LEU A 259 -4.40 4.11 13.91
N TYR A 260 -5.35 3.54 14.66
CA TYR A 260 -5.80 4.13 15.93
C TYR A 260 -4.64 4.27 16.93
N ASN A 261 -3.82 3.22 17.06
CA ASN A 261 -2.73 3.19 18.04
C ASN A 261 -1.63 4.21 17.74
N ILE A 262 -1.28 4.43 16.46
CA ILE A 262 -0.25 5.40 16.08
C ILE A 262 -0.77 6.84 15.99
N ASN A 263 -2.09 7.03 15.84
CA ASN A 263 -2.75 8.34 15.76
C ASN A 263 -3.85 8.54 16.83
N PRO A 264 -3.55 8.34 18.13
CA PRO A 264 -4.57 8.36 19.18
C PRO A 264 -5.13 9.77 19.45
N HIS A 265 -4.41 10.81 19.01
CA HIS A 265 -4.72 12.22 19.23
C HIS A 265 -5.72 12.82 18.22
N THR A 266 -5.96 12.14 17.10
CA THR A 266 -6.83 12.61 16.00
C THR A 266 -8.04 11.71 15.78
N THR A 267 -8.02 10.47 16.29
CA THR A 267 -9.02 9.44 16.05
C THR A 267 -10.12 9.34 17.13
N GLU A 268 -10.08 10.18 18.16
CA GLU A 268 -11.10 10.24 19.21
C GLU A 268 -12.52 10.37 18.62
N ASN A 269 -13.43 9.48 19.03
CA ASN A 269 -14.83 9.42 18.58
C ASN A 269 -15.02 9.23 17.06
N LYS A 270 -13.98 8.76 16.34
CA LYS A 270 -14.06 8.48 14.90
C LYS A 270 -14.17 7.00 14.64
N VAL A 271 -14.94 6.66 13.61
CA VAL A 271 -15.05 5.31 13.08
C VAL A 271 -14.51 5.36 11.65
N PHE A 272 -13.41 4.64 11.39
CA PHE A 272 -12.70 4.67 10.12
C PHE A 272 -13.62 4.49 8.89
N GLU A 273 -14.55 3.55 8.96
CA GLU A 273 -15.49 3.25 7.88
C GLU A 273 -16.35 4.46 7.51
N HIS A 274 -16.84 5.20 8.52
CA HIS A 274 -17.72 6.35 8.35
C HIS A 274 -16.99 7.65 7.97
N CYS A 275 -15.65 7.67 8.04
CA CYS A 275 -14.88 8.86 7.72
C CYS A 275 -14.71 9.04 6.21
N VAL A 276 -14.92 10.26 5.73
CA VAL A 276 -14.73 10.62 4.32
C VAL A 276 -13.24 10.79 3.98
N SER A 277 -12.48 11.43 4.88
CA SER A 277 -11.02 11.57 4.77
C SER A 277 -10.30 10.55 5.66
N THR A 278 -9.07 10.21 5.28
CA THR A 278 -8.13 9.38 6.03
C THR A 278 -7.13 10.18 6.87
N ASP A 279 -7.11 11.51 6.79
CA ASP A 279 -6.07 12.35 7.40
C ASP A 279 -6.01 12.23 8.93
N ASP A 280 -7.14 11.91 9.55
CA ASP A 280 -7.20 11.67 10.98
C ASP A 280 -6.50 10.36 11.40
N PHE A 281 -6.37 9.42 10.47
CA PHE A 281 -5.83 8.09 10.71
C PHE A 281 -4.41 7.92 10.19
N PHE A 282 -4.00 8.75 9.22
CA PHE A 282 -2.66 8.68 8.65
C PHE A 282 -2.27 9.99 7.96
N VAL A 283 -1.16 10.57 8.40
CA VAL A 283 -0.47 11.69 7.75
C VAL A 283 0.96 11.24 7.45
N ALA A 284 1.33 11.24 6.18
CA ALA A 284 2.57 10.63 5.71
C ALA A 284 3.81 11.31 6.32
N THR A 285 3.84 12.64 6.37
CA THR A 285 4.93 13.41 6.97
C THR A 285 5.12 13.09 8.45
N SER A 286 4.02 12.93 9.20
CA SER A 286 4.09 12.63 10.64
C SER A 286 4.43 11.18 10.93
N PHE A 287 4.04 10.28 10.03
CA PHE A 287 4.52 8.91 10.04
C PHE A 287 6.04 8.85 9.82
N PHE A 288 6.56 9.58 8.84
CA PHE A 288 8.01 9.65 8.63
C PHE A 288 8.72 10.29 9.83
N GLY A 289 8.32 11.50 10.21
CA GLY A 289 9.04 12.35 11.15
C GLY A 289 9.12 11.78 12.57
N THR A 290 8.09 11.07 13.02
CA THR A 290 8.09 10.44 14.35
C THR A 290 8.24 8.93 14.29
N PHE A 291 7.37 8.22 13.57
CA PHE A 291 7.29 6.76 13.65
C PHE A 291 8.53 6.09 13.02
N LEU A 292 8.86 6.42 11.77
CA LEU A 292 10.04 5.85 11.10
C LEU A 292 11.35 6.32 11.76
N GLN A 293 11.45 7.60 12.14
CA GLN A 293 12.65 8.05 12.86
C GLN A 293 12.83 7.33 14.20
N THR A 294 11.76 7.03 14.94
CA THR A 294 11.87 6.25 16.18
C THR A 294 12.47 4.86 15.90
N LEU A 295 11.99 4.17 14.86
CA LEU A 295 12.52 2.86 14.45
C LEU A 295 14.01 2.87 14.12
N VAL A 296 14.50 3.97 13.57
CA VAL A 296 15.90 4.15 13.17
C VAL A 296 16.77 4.54 14.36
N LEU A 297 16.34 5.51 15.16
CA LEU A 297 17.16 6.13 16.18
C LEU A 297 17.20 5.31 17.48
N VAL A 298 16.18 4.48 17.75
CA VAL A 298 16.15 3.56 18.89
C VAL A 298 16.71 2.21 18.45
N THR A 299 18.00 1.99 18.73
CA THR A 299 18.78 0.86 18.21
C THR A 299 19.15 -0.18 19.27
N ALA A 300 19.24 0.19 20.55
CA ALA A 300 19.62 -0.77 21.60
C ALA A 300 18.43 -1.60 22.11
N SER A 301 17.21 -1.22 21.75
CA SER A 301 15.98 -1.96 22.07
C SER A 301 15.32 -2.43 20.79
N GLN A 302 14.90 -3.69 20.73
CA GLN A 302 14.08 -4.16 19.62
C GLN A 302 12.62 -3.81 19.88
N TYR A 303 11.93 -3.32 18.85
CA TYR A 303 10.48 -3.20 18.92
C TYR A 303 9.85 -4.60 18.85
N LYS A 304 8.62 -4.71 19.34
CA LYS A 304 7.77 -5.89 19.16
C LYS A 304 6.42 -5.42 18.62
N MET A 305 5.91 -6.15 17.64
CA MET A 305 4.51 -6.06 17.26
C MET A 305 3.73 -7.18 17.95
N ASP A 306 2.73 -6.83 18.75
CA ASP A 306 1.90 -7.83 19.42
C ASP A 306 0.71 -8.29 18.55
N ALA A 307 -0.06 -9.27 19.03
CA ALA A 307 -1.22 -9.82 18.33
C ALA A 307 -2.37 -8.81 18.12
N ARG A 308 -2.28 -7.61 18.69
CA ARG A 308 -3.26 -6.52 18.57
C ARG A 308 -2.72 -5.40 17.69
N ALA A 309 -1.69 -5.68 16.90
CA ALA A 309 -1.03 -4.77 15.98
C ALA A 309 -0.40 -3.56 16.66
N ILE A 310 0.12 -3.75 17.87
CA ILE A 310 0.78 -2.67 18.59
C ILE A 310 2.27 -2.83 18.41
N MET A 311 2.90 -1.78 17.89
CA MET A 311 4.35 -1.64 17.88
C MET A 311 4.87 -0.90 19.12
N SER A 312 5.60 -1.60 19.97
CA SER A 312 6.15 -1.06 21.21
C SER A 312 7.58 -1.51 21.48
N TYR A 313 8.33 -0.72 22.25
CA TYR A 313 9.61 -1.15 22.83
C TYR A 313 9.43 -1.61 24.27
N PHE A 314 10.28 -2.53 24.71
CA PHE A 314 10.34 -3.01 26.10
C PHE A 314 11.77 -2.91 26.63
N LYS A 315 12.01 -1.97 27.53
CA LYS A 315 13.27 -1.86 28.30
C LYS A 315 12.95 -1.40 29.71
N ASN A 316 12.73 -2.36 30.62
CA ASN A 316 12.24 -2.13 32.00
C ASN A 316 10.86 -1.44 32.14
N CYS A 317 10.34 -0.86 31.06
CA CYS A 317 9.04 -0.19 30.90
C CYS A 317 8.60 -0.33 29.44
N GLY A 318 7.30 -0.16 29.17
CA GLY A 318 6.75 -0.25 27.82
C GLY A 318 6.61 1.12 27.16
N TYR A 319 6.84 1.20 25.84
CA TYR A 319 6.79 2.46 25.07
C TYR A 319 5.92 2.31 23.83
N LEU A 320 4.96 3.20 23.63
CA LEU A 320 4.16 3.26 22.42
C LEU A 320 4.82 4.18 21.39
N ILE A 321 5.03 3.66 20.19
CA ILE A 321 5.53 4.42 19.04
C ILE A 321 4.31 5.04 18.35
N THR A 322 4.34 6.35 18.07
CA THR A 322 3.23 7.08 17.45
C THR A 322 3.68 7.92 16.27
N SER A 323 2.72 8.58 15.62
CA SER A 323 2.95 9.61 14.59
C SER A 323 2.55 11.01 15.10
N ILE A 324 2.68 11.25 16.42
CA ILE A 324 2.32 12.54 17.02
C ILE A 324 3.42 13.57 16.75
N GLU A 325 3.15 14.45 15.80
CA GLU A 325 3.90 15.69 15.59
C GLU A 325 3.07 16.88 16.10
N ALA A 326 3.36 17.32 17.31
CA ALA A 326 2.63 18.42 17.92
C ALA A 326 3.55 19.59 18.22
N VAL A 327 3.04 20.78 17.92
CA VAL A 327 3.55 22.03 18.48
C VAL A 327 3.09 22.17 19.94
N PRO A 328 3.89 22.77 20.85
CA PRO A 328 3.63 22.75 22.29
C PRO A 328 2.22 23.20 22.72
N TYR A 329 1.59 24.14 22.01
CA TYR A 329 0.26 24.62 22.38
C TYR A 329 -0.87 23.62 22.08
N MET A 330 -0.68 22.68 21.14
CA MET A 330 -1.66 21.65 20.80
C MET A 330 -1.63 20.47 21.76
N MET A 331 -0.55 20.32 22.53
CA MET A 331 -0.36 19.16 23.41
C MET A 331 -1.45 18.98 24.45
N GLN A 332 -2.01 20.08 24.98
CA GLN A 332 -3.12 20.01 25.93
C GLN A 332 -4.37 19.37 25.31
N LEU A 333 -4.68 19.77 24.07
CA LEU A 333 -5.79 19.21 23.31
C LEU A 333 -5.55 17.74 22.98
N TYR A 334 -4.36 17.40 22.47
CA TYR A 334 -4.00 16.03 22.13
C TYR A 334 -4.02 15.12 23.34
N ALA A 335 -3.50 15.57 24.48
CA ALA A 335 -3.55 14.85 25.74
C ALA A 335 -5.00 14.54 26.15
N SER A 336 -5.90 15.52 26.08
CA SER A 336 -7.32 15.30 26.35
C SER A 336 -7.95 14.30 25.39
N ARG A 337 -7.69 14.42 24.09
CA ARG A 337 -8.26 13.52 23.07
C ARG A 337 -7.79 12.08 23.25
N ILE A 338 -6.50 11.88 23.54
CA ILE A 338 -5.90 10.57 23.82
C ILE A 338 -6.58 9.91 25.01
N LEU A 339 -6.76 10.65 26.12
CA LEU A 339 -7.46 10.16 27.31
C LEU A 339 -8.95 9.88 27.06
N ASP A 340 -9.54 10.54 26.06
CA ASP A 340 -10.93 10.41 25.68
C ASP A 340 -11.15 9.35 24.58
N ASN A 341 -10.09 8.73 24.06
CA ASN A 341 -10.15 7.86 22.89
C ASN A 341 -10.32 6.38 23.26
N ASP A 342 -11.57 5.91 23.23
CA ASP A 342 -11.92 4.52 23.52
C ASP A 342 -11.53 3.53 22.40
N ALA A 343 -11.13 4.01 21.22
CA ALA A 343 -10.69 3.15 20.11
C ALA A 343 -9.24 2.67 20.26
N VAL A 344 -8.48 3.25 21.20
CA VAL A 344 -7.08 2.88 21.44
C VAL A 344 -7.01 1.78 22.49
N ASN A 345 -6.28 0.72 22.17
CA ASN A 345 -6.17 -0.43 23.06
C ASN A 345 -5.10 -0.23 24.14
N TYR A 346 -5.39 0.59 25.15
CA TYR A 346 -4.44 0.83 26.25
C TYR A 346 -4.26 -0.35 27.20
N SER A 347 -5.25 -1.26 27.29
CA SER A 347 -5.17 -2.43 28.16
C SER A 347 -4.17 -3.46 27.67
N GLY A 348 -3.78 -3.38 26.39
CA GLY A 348 -2.64 -4.12 25.88
C GLY A 348 -1.27 -3.63 26.32
N TYR A 349 -1.25 -2.51 27.04
CA TYR A 349 -0.04 -1.81 27.40
C TYR A 349 0.18 -1.80 28.90
N GLU A 350 1.23 -2.51 29.29
CA GLU A 350 2.07 -2.08 30.40
C GLU A 350 2.97 -0.87 29.99
N ASN A 351 2.62 -0.11 28.95
CA ASN A 351 3.41 1.05 28.51
C ASN A 351 3.28 2.27 29.44
N ASP A 352 4.43 2.81 29.82
CA ASP A 352 4.59 3.98 30.68
C ASP A 352 4.74 5.26 29.83
N TYR A 353 5.17 5.13 28.57
CA TYR A 353 5.49 6.27 27.71
C TYR A 353 4.80 6.24 26.34
N ILE A 354 4.45 7.43 25.85
CA ILE A 354 4.01 7.72 24.48
C ILE A 354 5.11 8.53 23.80
N ILE A 355 5.79 7.92 22.83
CA ILE A 355 6.83 8.59 22.05
C ILE A 355 6.14 9.54 21.07
N ASN A 356 6.56 10.80 21.08
CA ASN A 356 6.11 11.84 20.15
C ASN A 356 7.33 12.66 19.69
N GLN A 357 7.14 13.59 18.74
CA GLN A 357 8.28 14.29 18.16
C GLN A 357 9.07 15.13 19.18
N ASN A 358 8.40 15.98 19.97
CA ASN A 358 9.05 17.16 20.57
C ASN A 358 8.63 17.49 22.02
N TYR A 359 7.80 16.67 22.68
CA TYR A 359 7.23 17.02 23.98
C TYR A 359 7.49 15.97 25.05
N ASP A 360 7.84 16.44 26.25
CA ASP A 360 8.01 15.63 27.44
C ASP A 360 7.04 16.08 28.53
N GLY A 361 6.43 15.12 29.22
CA GLY A 361 5.64 15.39 30.42
C GLY A 361 4.43 14.49 30.59
N ARG A 362 3.89 14.47 31.81
CA ARG A 362 2.75 13.61 32.18
C ARG A 362 1.51 13.97 31.37
N LEU A 363 0.88 12.93 30.82
CA LEU A 363 -0.32 13.06 29.98
C LEU A 363 -1.45 13.77 30.75
N ILE A 364 -1.67 13.39 32.01
CA ILE A 364 -2.72 13.96 32.85
C ILE A 364 -2.48 15.43 33.20
N ASP A 365 -1.22 15.80 33.47
CA ASP A 365 -0.86 17.18 33.80
C ASP A 365 -1.07 18.08 32.59
N CYS A 366 -0.74 17.58 31.40
CA CYS A 366 -1.00 18.26 30.14
C CYS A 366 -2.51 18.45 29.87
N ALA A 367 -3.33 17.45 30.17
CA ALA A 367 -4.78 17.50 29.94
C ALA A 367 -5.57 18.27 31.04
N SER A 368 -4.99 18.45 32.22
CA SER A 368 -5.66 18.99 33.43
C SER A 368 -6.40 20.32 33.23
N LYS A 369 -5.88 21.22 32.38
CA LYS A 369 -6.50 22.53 32.06
C LYS A 369 -7.80 22.42 31.26
N ILE A 370 -7.97 21.34 30.50
CA ILE A 370 -9.18 21.04 29.73
C ILE A 370 -10.13 20.17 30.55
N ILE A 371 -9.60 19.16 31.25
CA ILE A 371 -10.38 18.23 32.08
C ILE A 371 -11.04 18.94 33.27
N SER A 372 -10.39 19.94 33.87
CA SER A 372 -10.99 20.77 34.93
C SER A 372 -12.30 21.47 34.52
N LYS A 373 -12.59 21.55 33.21
CA LYS A 373 -13.86 22.04 32.67
C LYS A 373 -14.91 20.95 32.44
N ARG A 374 -14.60 19.67 32.70
CA ARG A 374 -15.44 18.47 32.47
C ARG A 374 -15.44 17.53 33.70
N PRO A 375 -16.07 17.91 34.83
CA PRO A 375 -15.88 17.27 36.15
C PRO A 375 -16.39 15.82 36.29
N ASN A 376 -17.16 15.30 35.33
CA ASN A 376 -17.81 13.98 35.45
C ASN A 376 -17.03 12.83 34.77
N LYS A 377 -15.84 13.07 34.21
CA LYS A 377 -15.07 12.03 33.51
C LYS A 377 -14.08 11.34 34.45
N LEU A 378 -14.41 10.11 34.86
CA LEU A 378 -13.52 9.22 35.61
C LEU A 378 -12.46 8.65 34.68
N ILE A 379 -11.25 9.20 34.73
CA ILE A 379 -10.09 8.63 34.03
C ILE A 379 -9.39 7.67 34.99
N SER A 380 -9.43 6.38 34.67
CA SER A 380 -8.63 5.35 35.33
C SER A 380 -7.15 5.63 35.09
N LYS A 381 -6.46 6.10 36.13
CA LYS A 381 -5.08 6.60 36.15
C LYS A 381 -4.06 5.51 35.88
N LYS A 382 -3.72 5.26 34.62
CA LYS A 382 -2.33 4.90 34.33
C LYS A 382 -1.57 6.19 34.06
N ASP A 383 -0.53 6.47 34.85
CA ASP A 383 0.32 7.66 34.73
C ASP A 383 1.21 7.53 33.48
N MET A 384 0.61 7.64 32.29
CA MET A 384 1.36 7.68 31.04
C MET A 384 2.05 9.04 30.88
N GLU A 385 3.28 9.01 30.37
CA GLU A 385 4.05 10.21 30.07
C GLU A 385 4.29 10.34 28.57
N PHE A 386 4.19 11.55 28.05
CA PHE A 386 4.80 11.87 26.78
C PHE A 386 6.31 11.91 26.96
N ILE A 387 7.02 11.32 26.00
CA ILE A 387 8.45 11.46 25.87
C ILE A 387 8.79 11.90 24.44
N SER A 388 9.66 12.89 24.30
CA SER A 388 10.15 13.35 23.00
C SER A 388 11.03 12.28 22.37
N LEU A 389 11.12 12.26 21.03
CA LEU A 389 11.97 11.34 20.30
C LEU A 389 13.42 11.40 20.78
N ALA A 390 13.95 12.61 21.02
CA ALA A 390 15.29 12.82 21.55
C ALA A 390 15.49 12.12 22.91
N ASN A 391 14.52 12.24 23.83
CA ASN A 391 14.61 11.58 25.13
C ASN A 391 14.36 10.08 25.03
N ALA A 392 13.46 9.62 24.16
CA ALA A 392 13.25 8.21 23.91
C ALA A 392 14.55 7.53 23.44
N VAL A 393 15.30 8.16 22.53
CA VAL A 393 16.62 7.70 22.09
C VAL A 393 17.58 7.60 23.27
N ASN A 394 17.66 8.64 24.12
CA ASN A 394 18.54 8.64 25.28
C ASN A 394 18.19 7.55 26.30
N ILE A 395 16.91 7.28 26.57
CA ILE A 395 16.47 6.31 27.57
C ILE A 395 16.51 4.87 27.02
N LEU A 396 16.14 4.68 25.75
CA LEU A 396 16.03 3.33 25.18
C LEU A 396 17.37 2.80 24.67
N ASN A 397 18.31 3.68 24.31
CA ASN A 397 19.64 3.26 23.87
C ASN A 397 20.65 3.05 24.99
N ASN A 398 20.48 3.71 26.14
CA ASN A 398 21.33 3.55 27.34
C ASN A 398 20.67 2.61 28.33
#